data_AF-A0A3B1BZ90-F1
#
_entry.id   AF-A0A3B1BZ90-F1
#
_cell.length_a   1.000
_cell.length_b   1.000
_cell.length_c   1.000
_cell.angle_alpha   90.00
_cell.angle_beta   90.00
_cell.angle_gamma   90.00
#
_symmetry.space_group_name_H-M   'P 1'
#
loop_
_entity.id
_entity.type
_entity.pdbx_description
1 polymer ?
#
loop_
_entity_poly.entity_id
_entity_poly.type
_entity_poly.pdbx_seq_one_letter_code
_entity_poly.pdbx_strand_id
1 'polypeptide(L)' 'MQTAKQAAREIIDHLSDQASWDDIMYELYVKQKIEEGLTDIEVGRTIPHEQVKAELLGNGN' A
#
# COMPACT_ATOMS: atom_id res chain seq x y z
N MET A 1 -9.24 -14.21 -7.16
CA MET A 1 -8.34 -13.44 -6.28
C MET A 1 -7.09 -14.26 -6.05
N GLN A 2 -5.93 -13.62 -6.17
CA GLN A 2 -4.65 -14.22 -5.79
C GLN A 2 -4.56 -14.25 -4.24
N THR A 3 -3.92 -15.28 -3.68
CA THR A 3 -3.64 -15.30 -2.23
C THR A 3 -2.46 -14.39 -1.90
N ALA A 4 -2.38 -13.87 -0.66
CA ALA A 4 -1.23 -13.07 -0.21
C ALA A 4 0.12 -13.78 -0.44
N LYS A 5 0.15 -15.12 -0.28
CA LYS A 5 1.35 -15.94 -0.53
C LYS A 5 1.74 -15.96 -2.01
N GLN A 6 0.78 -16.03 -2.93
CA GLN A 6 1.04 -16.01 -4.36
C GLN A 6 1.52 -14.62 -4.80
N ALA A 7 0.88 -13.55 -4.31
CA ALA A 7 1.29 -12.17 -4.58
C ALA A 7 2.72 -11.89 -4.09
N ALA A 8 3.05 -12.33 -2.88
CA ALA A 8 4.39 -12.19 -2.33
C ALA A 8 5.46 -12.92 -3.16
N ARG A 9 5.14 -14.12 -3.67
CA ARG A 9 6.05 -14.86 -4.55
C ARG A 9 6.30 -14.11 -5.85
N GLU A 10 5.26 -13.63 -6.50
CA GLU A 10 5.42 -12.85 -7.73
C GLU A 10 6.26 -11.59 -7.50
N ILE A 11 6.07 -10.87 -6.38
CA ILE A 11 6.91 -9.71 -6.05
C ILE A 11 8.38 -10.13 -5.93
N ILE A 12 8.66 -11.20 -5.18
CA ILE A 12 10.03 -11.70 -4.98
C ILE A 12 10.64 -12.14 -6.32
N ASP A 13 9.87 -12.82 -7.18
CA ASP A 13 10.35 -13.33 -8.47
C ASP A 13 10.69 -12.21 -9.47
N HIS A 14 10.13 -10.99 -9.31
CA HIS A 14 10.43 -9.83 -10.16
C HIS A 14 11.53 -8.93 -9.60
N LEU A 15 11.94 -9.12 -8.35
CA LEU A 15 12.99 -8.32 -7.73
C LEU A 15 14.37 -8.71 -8.26
N SER A 16 15.30 -7.76 -8.20
CA SER A 16 16.71 -8.02 -8.50
C SER A 16 17.30 -9.03 -7.53
N ASP A 17 18.20 -9.90 -8.00
CA ASP A 17 18.99 -10.79 -7.14
C ASP A 17 19.86 -10.02 -6.12
N GLN A 18 20.06 -8.71 -6.34
CA GLN A 18 20.78 -7.82 -5.41
C GLN A 18 19.84 -7.03 -4.49
N ALA A 19 18.53 -7.28 -4.54
CA ALA A 19 17.56 -6.59 -3.69
C ALA A 19 17.87 -6.86 -2.21
N SER A 20 17.83 -5.79 -1.43
CA SER A 20 17.99 -5.86 0.02
C SER A 20 16.70 -6.32 0.70
N TRP A 21 16.80 -6.63 1.99
CA TRP A 21 15.61 -6.88 2.81
C TRP A 21 14.65 -5.69 2.84
N ASP A 22 15.18 -4.47 2.84
CA ASP A 22 14.38 -3.25 2.85
C ASP A 22 13.58 -3.11 1.55
N ASP A 23 14.17 -3.44 0.40
CA ASP A 23 13.48 -3.43 -0.90
C ASP A 23 12.34 -4.45 -0.95
N ILE A 24 12.60 -5.68 -0.49
CA ILE A 24 11.58 -6.74 -0.42
C ILE A 24 10.41 -6.30 0.46
N MET A 25 10.72 -5.80 1.66
CA MET A 25 9.70 -5.37 2.62
C MET A 25 8.89 -4.17 2.10
N TYR A 26 9.56 -3.22 1.42
CA TYR A 26 8.92 -2.08 0.80
C TYR A 26 7.89 -2.50 -0.25
N GLU A 27 8.28 -3.36 -1.20
CA GLU A 27 7.38 -3.80 -2.28
C GLU A 27 6.17 -4.57 -1.73
N LEU A 28 6.40 -5.48 -0.76
CA LEU A 28 5.31 -6.20 -0.09
C LEU A 28 4.34 -5.25 0.61
N TYR A 29 4.87 -4.26 1.33
CA TYR A 29 4.06 -3.28 2.05
C TYR A 29 3.25 -2.40 1.10
N VAL A 30 3.86 -1.90 0.02
CA VAL A 30 3.18 -1.08 -0.99
C VAL A 30 2.05 -1.87 -1.64
N LYS A 31 2.30 -3.11 -2.04
CA LYS A 31 1.26 -3.99 -2.60
C LYS A 31 0.08 -4.15 -1.66
N GLN A 32 0.35 -4.46 -0.39
CA GLN A 32 -0.69 -4.60 0.63
C GLN A 32 -1.52 -3.31 0.77
N LYS A 33 -0.86 -2.14 0.84
CA LYS A 33 -1.55 -0.85 1.00
C LYS A 33 -2.42 -0.49 -0.20
N ILE A 34 -2.02 -0.88 -1.41
CA ILE A 34 -2.84 -0.70 -2.60
C ILE A 34 -4.11 -1.58 -2.52
N GLU A 35 -3.97 -2.85 -2.15
CA GLU A 35 -5.11 -3.78 -2.03
C GLU A 35 -6.10 -3.34 -0.95
N GLU A 36 -5.59 -2.89 0.20
CA GLU A 36 -6.39 -2.28 1.27
C GLU A 36 -7.10 -1.02 0.77
N GLY A 37 -6.40 -0.13 0.08
CA GLY A 37 -6.98 1.11 -0.47
C GLY A 37 -8.06 0.86 -1.51
N LEU A 38 -7.88 -0.13 -2.39
CA LEU A 38 -8.90 -0.54 -3.35
C LEU A 38 -10.15 -1.07 -2.65
N THR A 39 -9.95 -1.90 -1.62
CA THR A 39 -11.06 -2.41 -0.79
C THR A 39 -11.79 -1.26 -0.09
N ASP A 40 -11.06 -0.31 0.48
CA ASP A 40 -11.63 0.86 1.14
C ASP A 40 -12.47 1.72 0.18
N ILE A 41 -12.07 1.86 -1.09
CA ILE A 41 -12.88 2.52 -2.13
C ILE A 41 -14.17 1.74 -2.38
N GLU A 42 -14.09 0.41 -2.56
CA GLU A 42 -15.26 -0.43 -2.84
C GLU A 42 -16.30 -0.40 -1.72
N VAL A 43 -15.86 -0.37 -0.46
CA VAL A 43 -16.76 -0.33 0.70
C VAL A 43 -17.10 1.09 1.18
N GLY A 44 -16.65 2.12 0.46
CA GLY A 44 -16.93 3.52 0.77
C GLY A 44 -16.22 4.07 2.01
N ARG A 45 -15.13 3.43 2.46
CA ARG A 45 -14.25 3.92 3.55
C ARG A 45 -13.25 4.95 3.03
N THR A 46 -13.75 6.02 2.43
CA THR A 46 -12.93 7.12 1.90
C THR A 46 -13.36 8.45 2.48
N ILE A 47 -12.45 9.41 2.57
CA ILE A 47 -12.76 10.79 2.98
C ILE A 47 -12.58 11.77 1.80
N PRO A 48 -13.31 12.90 1.77
CA PRO A 48 -13.10 13.93 0.76
C PRO A 48 -11.69 14.53 0.81
N HIS A 49 -11.18 14.97 -0.34
CA HIS A 49 -9.85 15.59 -0.45
C HIS A 49 -9.65 16.80 0.49
N GLU A 50 -10.67 17.64 0.63
CA GLU A 50 -10.59 18.81 1.52
C GLU A 50 -10.45 18.40 3.00
N GLN A 51 -11.05 17.28 3.40
CA GLN A 51 -10.94 16.78 4.77
C GLN A 51 -9.50 16.32 5.06
N VAL A 52 -8.91 15.49 4.19
CA VAL A 52 -7.52 15.00 4.40
C VAL A 52 -6.51 16.15 4.39
N LYS A 53 -6.71 17.15 3.52
CA LYS A 53 -5.87 18.34 3.46
C LYS A 53 -5.92 19.15 4.77
N ALA A 54 -7.11 19.30 5.34
CA ALA A 54 -7.29 19.97 6.63
C ALA A 54 -6.62 19.19 7.78
N GLU A 55 -6.71 17.85 7.79
CA GLU A 55 -6.06 17.03 8.83
C GLU A 55 -4.53 17.07 8.74
N LEU A 56 -3.96 17.00 7.54
CA LEU A 56 -2.51 16.98 7.33
C LEU A 56 -1.84 18.35 7.52
N LEU A 57 -2.52 19.44 7.17
CA LEU A 57 -1.96 20.80 7.18
C LEU A 57 -2.51 21.69 8.30
N GLY A 58 -3.63 21.31 8.92
CA GLY A 58 -4.36 22.14 9.88
C GLY A 58 -3.95 21.99 11.34
N ASN A 59 -3.05 21.06 11.67
CA ASN A 59 -2.58 20.84 13.05
C ASN A 59 -1.12 21.30 13.26
N GLY A 60 -0.78 22.47 12.73
CA GLY A 60 0.41 23.23 13.16
C GLY A 60 0.03 24.30 14.19
N ASN A 61 -0.26 23.88 15.42
CA ASN A 61 -0.14 24.75 16.61
C ASN A 61 1.15 24.37 17.34
#